data_AF-A0A7V6P8T9-F1
#
_entry.id   AF-A0A7V6P8T9-F1
#
_cell.length_a   1.000
_cell.length_b   1.000
_cell.length_c   1.000
_cell.angle_alpha   90.00
_cell.angle_beta   90.00
_cell.angle_gamma   90.00
#
_symmetry.space_group_name_H-M   'P 1'
#
loop_
_entity.id
_entity.type
_entity.pdbx_description
1 polymer ?
#
loop_
_entity_poly.entity_id
_entity_poly.type
_entity_poly.pdbx_seq_one_letter_code
_entity_poly.pdbx_strand_id
1 'polypeptide(L)' 'MKVISDPKLTLEAKRAILMNWAWTEYLIDQATNEGMPENDRPSRLYEVEQALLALEREVADDRDDSDTRKAA' A
#
# COMPACT_ATOMS: atom_id res chain seq x y z
N MET A 1 1.75 -2.17 -8.30
CA MET A 1 2.70 -2.54 -7.22
C MET A 1 2.82 -4.05 -7.15
N LYS A 2 4.02 -4.66 -7.20
CA LYS A 2 4.18 -6.14 -7.21
C LYS A 2 3.56 -6.83 -5.97
N VAL A 3 3.54 -6.14 -4.83
CA VAL A 3 3.04 -6.66 -3.54
C VAL A 3 1.53 -6.93 -3.55
N ILE A 4 0.72 -6.07 -4.17
CA ILE A 4 -0.74 -6.24 -4.21
C ILE A 4 -1.11 -7.49 -5.02
N SER A 5 -0.47 -7.67 -6.16
CA SER A 5 -0.76 -8.76 -7.09
C SER A 5 -0.11 -10.09 -6.70
N ASP A 6 0.65 -10.17 -5.61
CA ASP A 6 1.30 -11.40 -5.18
C ASP A 6 0.29 -12.32 -4.47
N PRO A 7 -0.06 -13.48 -5.05
CA PRO A 7 -1.02 -14.40 -4.44
C PRO A 7 -0.43 -15.17 -3.25
N LYS A 8 0.90 -15.15 -3.04
CA LYS A 8 1.55 -15.84 -1.93
C LYS A 8 1.52 -15.04 -0.63
N LEU A 9 1.17 -13.76 -0.71
CA LEU A 9 1.09 -12.89 0.47
C LEU A 9 -0.34 -12.88 1.01
N THR A 10 -0.46 -13.08 2.32
CA THR A 10 -1.72 -12.82 3.02
C THR A 10 -2.05 -11.34 2.99
N LEU A 11 -3.32 -10.99 3.19
CA LEU A 11 -3.75 -9.60 3.26
C LEU A 11 -2.98 -8.80 4.33
N GLU A 12 -2.81 -9.38 5.51
CA GLU A 12 -2.03 -8.74 6.59
C GLU A 12 -0.57 -8.52 6.20
N ALA A 13 0.05 -9.48 5.51
CA ALA A 13 1.42 -9.33 5.03
C ALA A 13 1.52 -8.21 3.97
N LYS A 14 0.57 -8.12 3.04
CA LYS A 14 0.50 -7.04 2.06
C LYS A 14 0.37 -5.68 2.75
N ARG A 15 -0.53 -5.55 3.72
CA ARG A 15 -0.70 -4.33 4.53
C ARG A 15 0.58 -3.94 5.25
N ALA A 16 1.19 -4.88 5.98
CA ALA A 16 2.40 -4.62 6.76
C ALA A 16 3.57 -4.15 5.88
N ILE A 17 3.78 -4.80 4.72
CA ILE A 17 4.82 -4.40 3.76
C ILE A 17 4.58 -2.98 3.25
N LEU A 18 3.35 -2.70 2.81
CA LEU A 18 3.01 -1.38 2.28
C LEU A 18 3.10 -0.29 3.36
N MET A 19 2.73 -0.57 4.60
CA MET A 19 2.85 0.39 5.71
C MET A 19 4.31 0.71 6.04
N ASN A 20 5.18 -0.31 6.04
CA ASN A 20 6.61 -0.11 6.23
C ASN A 20 7.22 0.70 5.07
N TRP A 21 6.79 0.45 3.83
CA TRP A 21 7.21 1.25 2.68
C TRP A 21 6.72 2.69 2.76
N ALA A 22 5.47 2.92 3.19
CA ALA A 22 4.94 4.27 3.35
C ALA A 22 5.76 5.06 4.37
N TRP A 23 6.08 4.45 5.52
CA TRP A 23 6.96 5.07 6.51
C TRP A 23 8.35 5.41 5.96
N THR A 24 8.96 4.48 5.21
CA THR A 24 10.28 4.71 4.60
C THR A 24 10.25 5.85 3.58
N GLU A 25 9.27 5.88 2.69
CA GLU A 25 9.14 6.91 1.66
C GLU A 25 8.72 8.27 2.23
N TYR A 26 7.98 8.28 3.34
CA TYR A 26 7.69 9.50 4.11
C TYR A 26 8.97 10.12 4.67
N LEU A 27 9.87 9.33 5.26
CA LEU A 27 11.15 9.86 5.77
C LEU A 27 12.02 10.41 4.64
N ILE A 28 12.03 9.77 3.47
CA ILE A 28 12.74 10.26 2.28
C ILE A 28 12.13 11.57 1.77
N ASP A 29 10.80 11.67 1.73
CA ASP A 29 10.09 12.89 1.33
C ASP A 29 10.42 14.06 2.27
N GLN A 30 10.41 13.82 3.59
CA GLN A 30 10.78 14.81 4.59
C GLN A 30 12.24 15.27 4.40
N ALA A 31 13.19 14.35 4.25
CA ALA A 31 14.60 14.69 4.02
C ALA A 31 14.81 15.50 2.72
N THR A 32 14.08 15.14 1.66
CA THR A 32 14.13 15.85 0.37
C THR A 32 13.57 17.26 0.49
N ASN A 33 12.43 17.43 1.15
CA ASN A 33 11.79 18.73 1.37
C ASN A 33 12.63 19.65 2.28
N GLU A 34 13.44 19.09 3.17
CA GLU A 34 14.39 19.83 4.02
C GLU A 34 15.72 20.19 3.31
N GLY A 35 15.88 19.82 2.03
CA GLY A 35 17.07 20.16 1.24
C GLY A 35 18.26 19.24 1.46
N MET A 36 18.05 18.05 2.05
CA MET A 36 19.02 16.96 2.12
C MET A 36 18.55 15.77 1.27
N PRO A 37 18.70 15.84 -0.07
CA PRO A 37 18.31 14.73 -0.93
C PRO A 37 19.25 13.53 -0.68
N GLU A 38 18.74 12.48 -0.03
CA GLU A 38 19.38 11.17 -0.09
C GLU A 38 19.08 10.54 -1.46
N ASN A 39 20.11 10.44 -2.30
CA ASN A 39 20.13 9.69 -3.57
C ASN A 39 19.39 10.30 -4.77
N ASP A 40 19.08 11.61 -4.77
CA ASP A 40 18.45 12.35 -5.89
C ASP A 40 17.15 11.72 -6.46
N ARG A 41 16.53 10.81 -5.72
CA ARG A 41 15.32 10.12 -6.17
C ARG A 41 14.08 10.78 -5.57
N PRO A 42 13.01 11.01 -6.35
CA PRO A 42 11.74 11.48 -5.80
C PRO A 42 11.13 10.41 -4.88
N SER A 43 10.46 10.85 -3.81
CA SER A 43 9.70 9.96 -2.93
C SER A 43 8.61 9.21 -3.72
N ARG A 44 8.44 7.93 -3.40
CA ARG A 44 7.38 7.08 -3.96
C ARG A 44 6.18 6.98 -3.04
N LEU A 45 6.07 7.83 -2.03
CA LEU A 45 5.02 7.80 -1.01
C LEU A 45 3.62 7.73 -1.64
N TYR A 46 3.35 8.57 -2.64
CA TYR A 46 2.07 8.58 -3.36
C TYR A 46 1.73 7.22 -3.99
N GLU A 47 2.70 6.54 -4.61
CA GLU A 47 2.48 5.20 -5.19
C GLU A 47 2.12 4.17 -4.12
N VAL A 48 2.75 4.26 -2.93
CA VAL A 48 2.50 3.36 -1.81
C VAL A 48 1.12 3.62 -1.20
N GLU A 49 0.71 4.89 -1.08
CA GLU A 49 -0.63 5.27 -0.61
C GLU A 49 -1.72 4.77 -1.56
N GLN A 50 -1.56 4.96 -2.88
CA GLN A 50 -2.51 4.42 -3.86
C GLN A 50 -2.56 2.89 -3.80
N ALA A 51 -1.42 2.24 -3.57
CA ALA A 51 -1.36 0.80 -3.40
C ALA A 51 -2.13 0.31 -2.17
N LEU A 52 -2.08 1.05 -1.06
CA LEU A 52 -2.85 0.75 0.14
C LEU A 52 -4.35 0.94 -0.07
N LEU A 53 -4.76 2.04 -0.69
CA LEU A 53 -6.17 2.29 -0.99
C LEU A 53 -6.76 1.22 -1.91
N ALA A 54 -6.00 0.79 -2.93
CA ALA A 54 -6.41 -0.30 -3.81
C ALA A 54 -6.59 -1.62 -3.03
N LEU A 55 -5.64 -1.95 -2.14
CA LEU A 55 -5.71 -3.15 -1.32
C LEU A 55 -6.94 -3.14 -0.40
N GLU A 56 -7.23 -2.02 0.25
CA GLU A 56 -8.41 -1.92 1.13
C GLU A 56 -9.73 -2.00 0.37
N ARG A 57 -9.77 -1.46 -0.86
CA ARG A 57 -10.93 -1.57 -1.74
C ARG A 57 -11.20 -3.01 -2.16
N GLU A 58 -10.17 -3.76 -2.58
CA GLU A 58 -10.30 -5.18 -2.91
C GLU A 58 -10.89 -5.97 -1.73
N VAL A 59 -10.44 -5.67 -0.50
CA VAL A 59 -10.97 -6.33 0.71
C VAL A 59 -12.43 -5.96 0.99
N ALA A 60 -12.82 -4.72 0.73
CA ALA A 60 -14.20 -4.29 0.89
C ALA A 60 -15.11 -4.99 -0.12
N ASP A 61 -14.68 -5.07 -1.38
CA ASP A 61 -15.43 -5.72 -2.47
C ASP A 61 -15.58 -7.24 -2.21
N ASP A 62 -14.51 -7.93 -1.75
CA ASP A 62 -14.55 -9.36 -1.40
C ASP A 62 -15.52 -9.70 -0.26
N ARG A 63 -15.68 -8.77 0.70
CA ARG A 63 -16.63 -8.95 1.82
C ARG A 63 -18.08 -8.83 1.33
N ASP A 64 -18.36 -7.87 0.46
CA ASP A 64 -19.71 -7.65 -0.09
C ASP A 64 -20.19 -8.83 -0.94
N ASP A 65 -19.30 -9.41 -1.76
CA ASP A 65 -19.59 -10.63 -2.55
C ASP A 65 -19.79 -11.88 -1.66
N SER A 66 -19.09 -11.95 -0.52
CA SER A 66 -19.29 -13.04 0.45
C SER A 66 -20.63 -12.94 1.19
N ASP A 67 -21.07 -11.72 1.51
CA ASP A 67 -22.34 -11.47 2.20
C ASP A 67 -23.55 -11.70 1.28
N THR A 68 -23.46 -11.29 0.02
CA THR A 68 -24.52 -11.53 -0.98
C THR A 68 -24.76 -13.02 -1.26
N ARG A 69 -23.70 -13.85 -1.32
CA ARG A 69 -23.84 -15.31 -1.52
C ARG A 69 -24.44 -16.07 -0.35
N LYS A 70 -24.33 -15.58 0.88
CA LYS A 70 -24.95 -16.21 2.06
C LYS A 70 -26.45 -15.96 2.17
N ALA A 71 -26.98 -14.99 1.43
CA ALA A 71 -28.38 -14.56 1.52
C ALA A 71 -29.31 -15.19 0.45
N ALA A 72 -28.80 -16.10 -0.41
CA ALA A 72 -29.53 -16.79 -1.47
C ALA A 72 -29.72 -18.28 -1.16
#